data_AF-A0A812LKQ1-F1
#
_entry.id   AF-A0A812LKQ1-F1
#
_cell.length_a   1.000
_cell.length_b   1.000
_cell.length_c   1.000
_cell.angle_alpha   90.00
_cell.angle_beta   90.00
_cell.angle_gamma   90.00
#
_symmetry.space_group_name_H-M   'P 1'
#
loop_
_entity.id
_entity.type
_entity.pdbx_description
1 polymer ?
#
loop_
_entity_poly.entity_id
_entity_poly.type
_entity_poly.pdbx_seq_one_letter_code
_entity_poly.pdbx_strand_id
1 'polypeptide(L)'
;MKYRIDLDEFVHLLVMHLPDARIAADAEFMTDTEKCIRLWSQERAQRLAKSVVAATSDRIGMQRLAICTGITLGAAMIEATLFVNFSHPAAFFFILRYAAEQLLPSAVWLTQDASLVADAMGYSPEELLVLHIMDPANKAARLLQAGQCHAVRSLAAGFGLLGQLFQIAQITTNTRKQFDERVRLGEEPPLSSGANERVIRLCGDFSFVTYTTASKQGKYHVLPVMDPSSMRMLAEKVTLGFRYPLFLGVQSKLWGQPEVWQPLLGDAVQPSWLLDGPSGRKILCIEVDGTERREILLFGRTRKIGIAQASNAFRAISSVVLQSLQKQGLDVASIRLLRVYLGDSHELAVTGAGARYTCRERVQSRCEADVLVDFHAPILQRLRLWALDFAVLAATSQDDPFPTFCFETSCPERFQNVAHLMRDTAQVVDQVSAVRIQKSMGQPLPRLIHYPSTAETVNAAYALARLEKFPCDPMQTLVLCERDWGAKQVRELNAGFQVLSAADVIDDLLREVRQWARHGFSGHEIQSELDRRDAVTLLVERLSAALKAEDPRALNESGSSEAKRRGEERYLSAGASAICDPYLDPYFFGTQEASSDQKMHRRSRSRSPRA
;
A
#
# COMPACT_ATOMS: atom_id res chain seq x y z
N MET A 1 -6.86 -8.07 51.72
CA MET A 1 -6.05 -7.44 50.66
C MET A 1 -6.85 -6.31 50.03
N LYS A 2 -6.46 -5.04 50.25
CA LYS A 2 -7.05 -3.90 49.54
C LYS A 2 -6.30 -3.76 48.21
N TYR A 3 -6.93 -4.14 47.09
CA TYR A 3 -6.41 -3.80 45.76
C TYR A 3 -6.50 -2.29 45.62
N ARG A 4 -5.36 -1.60 45.74
CA ARG A 4 -5.20 -0.22 45.29
C ARG A 4 -4.97 -0.33 43.79
N ILE A 5 -6.02 -0.17 43.00
CA ILE A 5 -5.87 0.00 41.56
C ILE A 5 -5.11 1.31 41.38
N ASP A 6 -3.95 1.25 40.75
CA ASP A 6 -3.17 2.44 40.45
C ASP A 6 -4.00 3.33 39.52
N LEU A 7 -4.12 4.61 39.85
CA LEU A 7 -4.98 5.54 39.10
C LEU A 7 -4.48 5.65 37.65
N ASP A 8 -3.16 5.54 37.45
CA ASP A 8 -2.53 5.56 36.14
C ASP A 8 -2.85 4.28 35.35
N GLU A 9 -2.88 3.11 36.00
CA GLU A 9 -3.30 1.85 35.38
C GLU A 9 -4.80 1.86 35.03
N PHE A 10 -5.63 2.45 35.89
CA PHE A 10 -7.06 2.62 35.64
C PHE A 10 -7.33 3.57 34.47
N VAL A 11 -6.64 4.72 34.39
CA VAL A 11 -6.76 5.66 33.27
C VAL A 11 -6.22 5.05 31.98
N HIS A 12 -5.12 4.31 32.04
CA HIS A 12 -4.54 3.58 30.90
C HIS A 12 -5.52 2.55 30.33
N LEU A 13 -6.15 1.73 31.21
CA LEU A 13 -7.19 0.78 30.81
C LEU A 13 -8.45 1.48 30.30
N LEU A 14 -8.85 2.61 30.89
CA LEU A 14 -10.01 3.38 30.42
C LEU A 14 -9.78 3.84 28.98
N VAL A 15 -8.64 4.46 28.65
CA VAL A 15 -8.34 4.98 27.31
C VAL A 15 -8.29 3.87 26.25
N MET A 16 -7.76 2.69 26.59
CA MET A 16 -7.68 1.55 25.67
C MET A 16 -9.04 0.84 25.45
N HIS A 17 -9.99 0.99 26.37
CA HIS A 17 -11.29 0.32 26.36
C HIS A 17 -12.50 1.26 26.15
N LEU A 18 -12.28 2.58 26.05
CA LEU A 18 -13.37 3.53 25.80
C LEU A 18 -14.05 3.26 24.45
N PRO A 19 -15.39 3.27 24.39
CA PRO A 19 -16.15 3.32 23.13
C PRO A 19 -15.71 4.48 22.23
N ASP A 20 -15.19 5.56 22.83
CA ASP A 20 -14.63 6.72 22.14
C ASP A 20 -13.42 6.38 21.27
N ALA A 21 -12.65 5.31 21.54
CA ALA A 21 -11.60 4.86 20.63
C ALA A 21 -12.22 4.38 19.31
N ARG A 22 -13.31 3.59 19.35
CA ARG A 22 -14.07 3.16 18.16
C ARG A 22 -14.78 4.32 17.46
N ILE A 23 -15.38 5.26 18.20
CA ILE A 23 -16.04 6.44 17.63
C ILE A 23 -15.01 7.40 16.99
N ALA A 24 -13.85 7.59 17.63
CA ALA A 24 -12.73 8.33 17.06
C ALA A 24 -12.06 7.58 15.90
N ALA A 25 -12.20 6.26 15.82
CA ALA A 25 -11.67 5.44 14.72
C ALA A 25 -12.48 5.69 13.45
N ASP A 26 -13.78 5.87 13.60
CA ASP A 26 -14.66 6.27 12.50
C ASP A 26 -14.40 7.73 12.06
N ALA A 27 -13.85 8.57 12.94
CA ALA A 27 -13.42 9.93 12.66
C ALA A 27 -11.94 10.06 12.20
N GLU A 28 -11.19 8.96 12.16
CA GLU A 28 -9.71 8.97 12.02
C GLU A 28 -9.24 9.70 10.77
N PHE A 29 -10.09 9.79 9.75
CA PHE A 29 -9.80 10.42 8.48
C PHE A 29 -11.04 10.99 7.77
N MET A 30 -11.57 12.12 8.23
CA MET A 30 -12.51 12.92 7.42
C MET A 30 -11.74 13.67 6.32
N THR A 31 -11.45 12.99 5.20
CA THR A 31 -10.82 13.64 4.04
C THR A 31 -11.88 14.24 3.12
N ASP A 32 -11.74 15.53 2.84
CA ASP A 32 -12.48 16.18 1.75
C ASP A 32 -12.02 15.58 0.41
N THR A 33 -12.83 14.66 -0.11
CA THR A 33 -12.57 13.88 -1.31
C THR A 33 -12.43 14.78 -2.54
N GLU A 34 -13.26 15.81 -2.66
CA GLU A 34 -13.22 16.73 -3.81
C GLU A 34 -11.95 17.56 -3.79
N LYS A 35 -11.55 18.06 -2.61
CA LYS A 35 -10.29 18.77 -2.43
C LYS A 35 -9.09 17.88 -2.79
N CYS A 36 -9.08 16.62 -2.37
CA CYS A 36 -8.02 15.66 -2.73
C CYS A 36 -7.93 15.48 -4.24
N ILE A 37 -9.06 15.19 -4.90
CA ILE A 37 -9.11 14.98 -6.35
C ILE A 37 -8.62 16.22 -7.12
N ARG A 38 -8.96 17.42 -6.65
CA ARG A 38 -8.48 18.67 -7.25
C ARG A 38 -6.96 18.82 -7.12
N LEU A 39 -6.42 18.64 -5.91
CA LEU A 39 -4.98 18.74 -5.66
C LEU A 39 -4.18 17.71 -6.47
N TRP A 40 -4.68 16.48 -6.54
CA TRP A 40 -4.07 15.42 -7.33
C TRP A 40 -4.12 15.66 -8.83
N SER A 41 -5.23 16.23 -9.32
CA SER A 41 -5.33 16.61 -10.73
C SER A 41 -4.29 17.67 -11.08
N GLN A 42 -4.07 18.65 -10.19
CA GLN A 42 -3.04 19.68 -10.36
C GLN A 42 -1.63 19.09 -10.32
N GLU A 43 -1.31 18.29 -9.30
CA GLU A 43 0.02 17.65 -9.17
C GLU A 43 0.31 16.72 -10.36
N ARG A 44 -0.67 15.91 -10.78
CA ARG A 44 -0.54 15.07 -11.98
C ARG A 44 -0.28 15.90 -13.24
N ALA A 45 -1.02 17.00 -13.43
CA ALA A 45 -0.81 17.88 -14.59
C ALA A 45 0.59 18.52 -14.58
N GLN A 46 1.07 18.94 -13.41
CA GLN A 46 2.42 19.50 -13.24
C GLN A 46 3.51 18.46 -13.56
N ARG A 47 3.37 17.22 -13.06
CA ARG A 47 4.31 16.14 -13.36
C ARG A 47 4.32 15.81 -14.86
N LEU A 48 3.14 15.69 -15.48
CA LEU A 48 3.04 15.45 -16.91
C LEU A 48 3.68 16.58 -17.72
N ALA A 49 3.40 17.84 -17.36
CA ALA A 49 4.01 19.00 -18.03
C ALA A 49 5.54 18.99 -17.90
N LYS A 50 6.08 18.71 -16.70
CA LYS A 50 7.52 18.58 -16.48
C LYS A 50 8.14 17.49 -17.35
N SER A 51 7.50 16.33 -17.44
CA SER A 51 7.94 15.23 -18.31
C SER A 51 7.89 15.59 -19.79
N VAL A 52 6.86 16.31 -20.24
CA VAL A 52 6.74 16.80 -21.62
C VAL A 52 7.83 17.83 -21.94
N VAL A 53 8.10 18.78 -21.04
CA VAL A 53 9.17 19.78 -21.23
C VAL A 53 10.54 19.09 -21.30
N ALA A 54 10.81 18.13 -20.42
CA ALA A 54 12.04 17.35 -20.44
C ALA A 54 12.20 16.56 -21.75
N ALA A 55 11.13 15.92 -22.23
CA ALA A 55 11.14 15.17 -23.49
C ALA A 55 11.23 16.08 -24.73
N THR A 56 10.66 17.28 -24.68
CA THR A 56 10.74 18.27 -25.78
C THR A 56 12.12 18.89 -25.86
N SER A 57 12.83 18.99 -24.74
CA SER A 57 14.21 19.46 -24.67
C SER A 57 15.23 18.42 -25.19
N ASP A 58 14.77 17.31 -25.75
CA ASP A 58 15.63 16.29 -26.35
C ASP A 58 16.42 16.85 -27.54
N ARG A 59 17.65 16.36 -27.69
CA ARG A 59 18.69 16.90 -28.58
C ARG A 59 18.24 16.98 -30.04
N ILE A 60 17.42 16.02 -30.48
CA ILE A 60 16.94 15.94 -31.86
C ILE A 60 15.93 17.06 -32.17
N GLY A 61 15.02 17.36 -31.23
CA GLY A 61 14.04 18.45 -31.39
C GLY A 61 14.74 19.81 -31.48
N MET A 62 15.72 20.04 -30.60
CA MET A 62 16.53 21.25 -30.59
C MET A 62 17.39 21.39 -31.85
N GLN A 63 17.94 20.30 -32.38
CA GLN A 63 18.69 20.32 -33.64
C GLN A 63 17.81 20.74 -34.83
N ARG A 64 16.59 20.22 -34.94
CA ARG A 64 15.65 20.60 -36.00
C ARG A 64 15.29 22.07 -35.93
N LEU A 65 14.99 22.57 -34.73
CA LEU A 65 14.71 23.98 -34.51
C LEU A 65 15.91 24.86 -34.90
N ALA A 66 17.13 24.46 -34.51
CA ALA A 66 18.35 25.18 -34.86
C ALA A 66 18.59 25.21 -36.37
N ILE A 67 18.34 24.11 -37.09
CA ILE A 67 18.46 24.06 -38.56
C ILE A 67 17.46 25.01 -39.23
N CYS A 68 16.17 24.94 -38.87
CA CYS A 68 15.14 25.82 -39.44
C CYS A 68 15.45 27.30 -39.13
N THR A 69 15.89 27.61 -37.91
CA THR A 69 16.29 28.95 -37.51
C THR A 69 17.51 29.44 -38.31
N GLY A 70 18.52 28.58 -38.49
CA GLY A 70 19.71 28.89 -39.26
C GLY A 70 19.43 29.13 -40.74
N ILE A 71 18.56 28.33 -41.36
CA ILE A 71 18.10 28.54 -42.74
C ILE A 71 17.35 29.87 -42.86
N THR A 72 16.44 30.15 -41.93
CA THR A 72 15.65 31.39 -41.90
C THR A 72 16.55 32.61 -41.77
N LEU A 73 17.50 32.57 -40.82
CA LEU A 73 18.45 33.65 -40.58
C LEU A 73 19.38 33.85 -41.79
N GLY A 74 19.92 32.76 -42.36
CA GLY A 74 20.81 32.82 -43.52
C GLY A 74 20.11 33.39 -44.76
N ALA A 75 18.88 32.97 -45.04
CA ALA A 75 18.09 33.51 -46.13
C ALA A 75 17.75 35.00 -45.91
N ALA A 76 17.44 35.40 -44.68
CA ALA A 76 17.19 36.81 -44.35
C ALA A 76 18.46 37.67 -44.41
N MET A 77 19.64 37.11 -44.09
CA MET A 77 20.92 37.79 -44.29
C MET A 77 21.21 38.01 -45.78
N ILE A 78 20.97 36.99 -46.63
CA ILE A 78 21.10 37.13 -48.09
C ILE A 78 20.13 38.20 -48.60
N GLU A 79 18.88 38.17 -48.14
CA GLU A 79 17.87 39.19 -48.48
C GLU A 79 18.35 40.61 -48.09
N ALA A 80 18.91 40.79 -46.89
CA ALA A 80 19.44 42.07 -46.46
C ALA A 80 20.61 42.57 -47.32
N THR A 81 21.44 41.67 -47.85
CA THR A 81 22.53 42.07 -48.76
C THR A 81 22.02 42.66 -50.08
N LEU A 82 20.81 42.32 -50.50
CA LEU A 82 20.17 42.89 -51.69
C LEU A 82 19.69 44.32 -51.45
N PHE A 83 19.37 44.66 -50.19
CA PHE A 83 18.84 45.97 -49.80
C PHE A 83 19.91 46.96 -49.37
N VAL A 84 21.00 46.51 -48.77
CA VAL A 84 21.97 47.41 -48.15
C VAL A 84 22.94 48.02 -49.15
N ASN A 85 23.34 49.27 -48.90
CA ASN A 85 24.47 49.90 -49.55
C ASN A 85 25.77 49.50 -48.82
N PHE A 86 26.58 48.64 -49.44
CA PHE A 86 27.84 48.16 -48.85
C PHE A 86 28.90 49.24 -48.61
N SER A 87 28.76 50.41 -49.23
CA SER A 87 29.63 51.56 -48.95
C SER A 87 29.32 52.21 -47.59
N HIS A 88 28.17 51.92 -46.99
CA HIS A 88 27.79 52.47 -45.70
C HIS A 88 28.43 51.68 -44.54
N PRO A 89 29.04 52.33 -43.53
CA PRO A 89 29.76 51.64 -42.44
C PRO A 89 28.86 50.73 -41.58
N ALA A 90 27.56 51.03 -41.52
CA ALA A 90 26.58 50.22 -40.78
C ALA A 90 26.06 48.98 -41.53
N ALA A 91 26.51 48.71 -42.76
CA ALA A 91 25.90 47.70 -43.62
C ALA A 91 25.87 46.30 -42.99
N PHE A 92 26.96 45.89 -42.34
CA PHE A 92 27.04 44.59 -41.66
C PHE A 92 26.06 44.48 -40.47
N PHE A 93 25.95 45.53 -39.67
CA PHE A 93 25.03 45.57 -38.53
C PHE A 93 23.56 45.58 -38.99
N PHE A 94 23.27 46.25 -40.10
CA PHE A 94 21.94 46.22 -40.71
C PHE A 94 21.57 44.81 -41.17
N ILE A 95 22.48 44.09 -41.82
CA ILE A 95 22.25 42.70 -42.26
C ILE A 95 21.89 41.80 -41.08
N LEU A 96 22.64 41.88 -39.98
CA LEU A 96 22.36 41.08 -38.78
C LEU A 96 21.04 41.47 -38.11
N ARG A 97 20.77 42.79 -38.00
CA ARG A 97 19.54 43.30 -37.38
C ARG A 97 18.32 42.92 -38.19
N TYR A 98 18.35 43.13 -39.50
CA TYR A 98 17.28 42.74 -40.42
C TYR A 98 17.02 41.23 -40.33
N ALA A 99 18.06 40.40 -40.39
CA ALA A 99 17.90 38.96 -40.32
C ALA A 99 17.27 38.48 -39.00
N ALA A 100 17.63 39.09 -37.88
CA ALA A 100 17.00 38.81 -36.58
C ALA A 100 15.53 39.24 -36.54
N GLU A 101 15.22 40.44 -37.05
CA GLU A 101 13.84 40.97 -37.11
C GLU A 101 12.94 40.18 -38.07
N GLN A 102 13.49 39.43 -39.03
CA GLN A 102 12.70 38.56 -39.90
C GLN A 102 12.33 37.20 -39.28
N LEU A 103 12.90 36.79 -38.15
CA LEU A 103 12.65 35.44 -37.58
C LEU A 103 11.17 35.20 -37.24
N LEU A 104 10.55 36.12 -36.48
CA LEU A 104 9.15 35.99 -36.07
C LEU A 104 8.16 36.24 -37.23
N PRO A 105 8.33 37.30 -38.05
CA PRO A 105 7.48 37.51 -39.24
C PRO A 105 7.49 36.32 -40.21
N SER A 106 8.65 35.70 -40.43
CA SER A 106 8.75 34.54 -41.34
C SER A 106 7.88 33.35 -40.89
N ALA A 107 7.66 33.20 -39.59
CA ALA A 107 6.83 32.11 -39.05
C ALA A 107 5.33 32.30 -39.32
N VAL A 108 4.90 33.53 -39.61
CA VAL A 108 3.51 33.89 -39.95
C VAL A 108 3.38 34.38 -41.40
N TRP A 109 4.36 34.08 -42.25
CA TRP A 109 4.44 34.50 -43.66
C TRP A 109 4.38 36.02 -43.87
N LEU A 110 4.92 36.78 -42.91
CA LEU A 110 5.10 38.23 -42.98
C LEU A 110 6.57 38.60 -43.23
N THR A 111 6.77 39.85 -43.63
CA THR A 111 8.08 40.45 -43.83
C THR A 111 8.14 41.79 -43.12
N GLN A 112 9.19 42.02 -42.33
CA GLN A 112 9.45 43.33 -41.75
C GLN A 112 10.01 44.28 -42.83
N ASP A 113 9.54 45.53 -42.86
CA ASP A 113 10.06 46.53 -43.80
C ASP A 113 11.52 46.90 -43.47
N ALA A 114 12.38 46.82 -44.47
CA ALA A 114 13.79 47.19 -44.37
C ALA A 114 13.99 48.65 -43.93
N SER A 115 13.10 49.55 -44.34
CA SER A 115 13.14 50.98 -44.00
C SER A 115 12.88 51.18 -42.50
N LEU A 116 11.89 50.46 -41.94
CA LEU A 116 11.59 50.49 -40.52
C LEU A 116 12.75 49.93 -39.68
N VAL A 117 13.45 48.90 -40.18
CA VAL A 117 14.64 48.36 -39.49
C VAL A 117 15.79 49.37 -39.53
N ALA A 118 15.99 50.06 -40.65
CA ALA A 118 17.00 51.11 -40.80
C ALA A 118 16.71 52.31 -39.86
N ASP A 119 15.46 52.78 -39.84
CA ASP A 119 15.00 53.86 -38.95
C ASP A 119 15.18 53.48 -37.48
N ALA A 120 14.83 52.24 -37.11
CA ALA A 120 15.00 51.73 -35.75
C ALA A 120 16.48 51.64 -35.33
N MET A 121 17.40 51.55 -36.29
CA MET A 121 18.84 51.63 -36.04
C MET A 121 19.38 53.07 -36.00
N GLY A 122 18.53 54.08 -36.28
CA GLY A 122 18.90 55.49 -36.31
C GLY A 122 19.57 55.95 -37.61
N TYR A 123 19.43 55.20 -38.70
CA TYR A 123 19.99 55.54 -40.01
C TYR A 123 18.89 55.96 -40.98
N SER A 124 19.19 56.91 -41.87
CA SER A 124 18.29 57.27 -42.97
C SER A 124 18.18 56.09 -43.95
N PRO A 125 16.96 55.61 -44.27
CA PRO A 125 16.76 54.53 -45.24
C PRO A 125 17.27 54.86 -46.64
N GLU A 126 17.31 56.14 -47.01
CA GLU A 126 17.80 56.62 -48.30
C GLU A 126 19.32 56.46 -48.44
N GLU A 127 20.05 56.58 -47.34
CA GLU A 127 21.51 56.47 -47.31
C GLU A 127 21.97 55.01 -47.17
N LEU A 128 21.24 54.24 -46.34
CA LEU A 128 21.59 52.87 -45.99
C LEU A 128 21.05 51.84 -47.00
N LEU A 129 19.90 52.08 -47.64
CA LEU A 129 19.27 51.12 -48.56
C LEU A 129 19.49 51.53 -50.01
N VAL A 130 20.15 50.65 -50.78
CA VAL A 130 20.47 50.86 -52.20
C VAL A 130 19.22 50.98 -53.09
N LEU A 131 18.06 50.47 -52.64
CA LEU A 131 16.79 50.47 -53.36
C LEU A 131 16.22 51.88 -53.67
N HIS A 132 16.68 52.91 -52.97
CA HIS A 132 16.26 54.31 -53.20
C HIS A 132 17.05 54.99 -54.32
N ILE A 133 18.22 54.45 -54.68
CA ILE A 133 19.19 55.07 -55.59
C ILE A 133 19.22 54.34 -56.96
N MET A 134 18.55 53.18 -57.06
CA MET A 134 18.53 52.34 -58.26
C MET A 134 17.47 52.76 -59.28
N ASP A 135 17.75 52.52 -60.55
CA ASP A 135 16.78 52.60 -61.63
C ASP A 135 15.64 51.58 -61.45
N PRO A 136 14.44 51.86 -61.99
CA PRO A 136 13.26 51.02 -61.78
C PRO A 136 13.44 49.55 -62.19
N ALA A 137 14.22 49.28 -63.25
CA ALA A 137 14.42 47.93 -63.77
C ALA A 137 15.30 47.10 -62.83
N ASN A 138 16.44 47.64 -62.40
CA ASN A 138 17.31 46.93 -61.45
C ASN A 138 16.68 46.83 -60.05
N LYS A 139 15.89 47.82 -59.64
CA LYS A 139 15.11 47.77 -58.39
C LYS A 139 14.11 46.62 -58.42
N ALA A 140 13.36 46.45 -59.51
CA ALA A 140 12.42 45.35 -59.67
C ALA A 140 13.12 43.99 -59.64
N ALA A 141 14.27 43.85 -60.32
CA ALA A 141 15.04 42.61 -60.33
C ALA A 141 15.53 42.21 -58.92
N ARG A 142 16.01 43.16 -58.13
CA ARG A 142 16.44 42.91 -56.74
C ARG A 142 15.27 42.58 -55.82
N LEU A 143 14.14 43.27 -55.94
CA LEU A 143 12.93 42.96 -55.18
C LEU A 143 12.41 41.55 -55.50
N LEU A 144 12.56 41.10 -56.75
CA LEU A 144 12.17 39.74 -57.15
C LEU A 144 13.10 38.67 -56.54
N GLN A 145 14.41 38.93 -56.49
CA GLN A 145 15.38 38.09 -55.77
C GLN A 145 15.13 38.07 -54.26
N ALA A 146 14.81 39.22 -53.67
CA ALA A 146 14.40 39.32 -52.27
C ALA A 146 13.11 38.53 -52.01
N GLY A 147 12.14 38.56 -52.94
CA GLY A 147 10.94 37.75 -52.91
C GLY A 147 11.21 36.24 -52.89
N GLN A 148 12.24 35.77 -53.60
CA GLN A 148 12.69 34.37 -53.54
C GLN A 148 13.29 34.03 -52.16
N CYS A 149 14.10 34.92 -51.59
CA CYS A 149 14.65 34.74 -50.25
C CYS A 149 13.55 34.72 -49.18
N HIS A 150 12.56 35.61 -49.31
CA HIS A 150 11.35 35.63 -48.49
C HIS A 150 10.61 34.27 -48.55
N ALA A 151 10.38 33.75 -49.76
CA ALA A 151 9.72 32.44 -49.90
C ALA A 151 10.49 31.32 -49.20
N VAL A 152 11.82 31.27 -49.36
CA VAL A 152 12.67 30.25 -48.70
C VAL A 152 12.61 30.36 -47.18
N ARG A 153 12.77 31.56 -46.60
CA ARG A 153 12.74 31.74 -45.15
C ARG A 153 11.35 31.48 -44.56
N SER A 154 10.28 31.91 -45.24
CA SER A 154 8.91 31.71 -44.78
C SER A 154 8.49 30.23 -44.88
N LEU A 155 8.99 29.49 -45.88
CA LEU A 155 8.84 28.03 -45.93
C LEU A 155 9.60 27.37 -44.77
N ALA A 156 10.88 27.72 -44.55
CA ALA A 156 11.69 27.12 -43.51
C ALA A 156 11.15 27.40 -42.10
N ALA A 157 10.74 28.64 -41.81
CA ALA A 157 10.16 29.05 -40.54
C ALA A 157 8.75 28.49 -40.34
N GLY A 158 7.87 28.59 -41.34
CA GLY A 158 6.50 28.10 -41.27
C GLY A 158 6.41 26.58 -41.11
N PHE A 159 7.12 25.82 -41.95
CA PHE A 159 7.18 24.36 -41.81
C PHE A 159 7.98 23.93 -40.57
N GLY A 160 8.99 24.70 -40.17
CA GLY A 160 9.71 24.50 -38.92
C GLY A 160 8.77 24.58 -37.72
N LEU A 161 7.97 25.65 -37.63
CA LEU A 161 7.01 25.86 -36.53
C LEU A 161 5.91 24.80 -36.53
N LEU A 162 5.31 24.51 -37.69
CA LEU A 162 4.31 23.44 -37.80
C LEU A 162 4.89 22.08 -37.39
N GLY A 163 6.10 21.77 -37.85
CA GLY A 163 6.81 20.54 -37.48
C GLY A 163 7.04 20.43 -35.98
N GLN A 164 7.41 21.52 -35.31
CA GLN A 164 7.58 21.56 -33.86
C GLN A 164 6.25 21.38 -33.12
N LEU A 165 5.15 21.98 -33.61
CA LEU A 165 3.82 21.77 -33.03
C LEU A 165 3.38 20.31 -33.11
N PHE A 166 3.57 19.66 -34.27
CA PHE A 166 3.28 18.23 -34.42
C PHE A 166 4.17 17.37 -33.53
N GLN A 167 5.46 17.70 -33.41
CA GLN A 167 6.39 16.99 -32.54
C GLN A 167 5.99 17.11 -31.07
N ILE A 168 5.66 18.32 -30.60
CA ILE A 168 5.18 18.55 -29.22
C ILE A 168 3.89 17.77 -28.97
N ALA A 169 2.95 17.77 -29.91
CA ALA A 169 1.72 16.99 -29.80
C ALA A 169 2.02 15.48 -29.70
N GLN A 170 2.90 14.95 -30.56
CA GLN A 170 3.30 13.55 -30.54
C GLN A 170 4.00 13.17 -29.24
N ILE A 171 4.99 13.96 -28.79
CA ILE A 171 5.68 13.77 -27.50
C ILE A 171 4.66 13.77 -26.37
N THR A 172 3.77 14.76 -26.33
CA THR A 172 2.72 14.85 -25.29
C THR A 172 1.86 13.60 -25.24
N THR A 173 1.41 13.09 -26.39
CA THR A 173 0.59 11.86 -26.43
C THR A 173 1.37 10.62 -25.98
N ASN A 174 2.64 10.48 -26.36
CA ASN A 174 3.48 9.36 -25.97
C ASN A 174 3.85 9.41 -24.49
N THR A 175 4.27 10.56 -23.98
CA THR A 175 4.57 10.79 -22.55
C THR A 175 3.33 10.52 -21.70
N ARG A 176 2.14 10.94 -22.14
CA ARG A 176 0.89 10.61 -21.44
C ARG A 176 0.62 9.11 -21.40
N LYS A 177 0.78 8.40 -22.52
CA LYS A 177 0.60 6.93 -22.57
C LYS A 177 1.58 6.22 -21.64
N GLN A 178 2.86 6.60 -21.67
CA GLN A 178 3.90 6.06 -20.78
C GLN A 178 3.59 6.36 -19.31
N PHE A 179 3.14 7.58 -19.00
CA PHE A 179 2.73 7.94 -17.64
C PHE A 179 1.56 7.05 -17.18
N ASP A 180 0.50 6.93 -17.98
CA ASP A 180 -0.67 6.12 -17.65
C ASP A 180 -0.29 4.62 -17.50
N GLU A 181 0.67 4.12 -18.28
CA GLU A 181 1.22 2.77 -18.16
C GLU A 181 2.01 2.59 -16.85
N ARG A 182 2.89 3.54 -16.51
CA ARG A 182 3.63 3.51 -15.23
C ARG A 182 2.71 3.60 -14.02
N VAL A 183 1.61 4.37 -14.10
CA VAL A 183 0.57 4.38 -13.07
C VAL A 183 -0.11 3.02 -12.95
N ARG A 184 -0.41 2.35 -14.09
CA ARG A 184 -0.98 0.99 -14.08
C ARG A 184 -0.05 -0.06 -13.49
N LEU A 185 1.25 0.11 -13.68
CA LEU A 185 2.28 -0.77 -13.14
C LEU A 185 2.67 -0.40 -11.70
N GLY A 186 2.22 0.74 -11.17
CA GLY A 186 2.59 1.22 -9.83
C GLY A 186 4.06 1.68 -9.74
N GLU A 187 4.65 2.05 -10.88
CA GLU A 187 6.04 2.53 -11.01
C GLU A 187 6.15 4.06 -10.95
N GLU A 188 5.02 4.75 -10.99
CA GLU A 188 4.97 6.20 -10.83
C GLU A 188 4.91 6.54 -9.33
N PRO A 189 5.75 7.47 -8.84
CA PRO A 189 5.75 7.85 -7.44
C PRO A 189 4.36 8.31 -7.00
N PRO A 190 3.97 8.04 -5.75
CA PRO A 190 2.66 8.38 -5.24
C PRO A 190 2.49 9.90 -5.20
N LEU A 191 1.26 10.38 -5.33
CA LEU A 191 0.97 11.81 -5.22
C LEU A 191 1.26 12.29 -3.80
N SER A 192 2.01 13.37 -3.68
CA SER A 192 2.45 13.93 -2.40
C SER A 192 1.35 14.77 -1.74
N SER A 193 0.46 15.37 -2.54
CA SER A 193 -0.64 16.22 -2.11
C SER A 193 -1.91 15.46 -1.73
N GLY A 194 -2.91 16.18 -1.19
CA GLY A 194 -4.28 15.71 -0.97
C GLY A 194 -4.51 14.95 0.33
N ALA A 195 -3.69 13.94 0.63
CA ALA A 195 -3.84 13.13 1.84
C ALA A 195 -2.85 13.56 2.92
N ASN A 196 -3.37 14.02 4.06
CA ASN A 196 -2.63 14.14 5.30
C ASN A 196 -2.59 12.76 5.95
N GLU A 197 -1.45 12.38 6.51
CA GLU A 197 -1.20 11.12 7.22
C GLU A 197 -1.39 9.89 6.33
N ARG A 198 -0.29 9.16 6.10
CA ARG A 198 -0.27 7.96 5.29
C ARG A 198 0.40 6.79 6.00
N VAL A 199 -0.18 5.63 5.75
CA VAL A 199 0.29 4.33 6.22
C VAL A 199 0.76 3.54 5.01
N ILE A 200 2.02 3.13 5.01
CA ILE A 200 2.55 2.29 3.94
C ILE A 200 2.18 0.85 4.27
N ARG A 201 1.30 0.23 3.48
CA ARG A 201 0.86 -1.15 3.73
C ARG A 201 1.34 -2.11 2.66
N LEU A 202 2.20 -3.04 3.04
CA LEU A 202 2.71 -4.08 2.16
C LEU A 202 1.75 -5.27 2.12
N CYS A 203 1.14 -5.51 0.96
CA CYS A 203 0.01 -6.44 0.78
C CYS A 203 0.38 -7.72 0.02
N GLY A 204 1.57 -7.76 -0.60
CA GLY A 204 1.98 -8.89 -1.43
C GLY A 204 1.11 -9.07 -2.68
N ASP A 205 0.68 -10.30 -2.89
CA ASP A 205 -0.11 -10.72 -4.04
C ASP A 205 -1.62 -10.67 -3.77
N PHE A 206 -2.02 -10.59 -2.51
CA PHE A 206 -3.41 -10.59 -2.10
C PHE A 206 -3.57 -10.09 -0.66
N SER A 207 -4.56 -9.24 -0.43
CA SER A 207 -4.97 -8.80 0.90
C SER A 207 -6.47 -8.49 0.89
N PHE A 208 -7.24 -9.21 1.70
CA PHE A 208 -8.67 -8.91 1.87
C PHE A 208 -8.88 -7.70 2.80
N VAL A 209 -8.00 -7.51 3.80
CA VAL A 209 -8.06 -6.41 4.75
C VAL A 209 -7.89 -5.08 4.02
N THR A 210 -6.86 -4.95 3.18
CA THR A 210 -6.61 -3.73 2.41
C THR A 210 -7.74 -3.41 1.43
N TYR A 211 -8.41 -4.43 0.90
CA TYR A 211 -9.60 -4.23 0.07
C TYR A 211 -10.74 -3.60 0.87
N THR A 212 -10.96 -4.08 2.09
CA THR A 212 -11.91 -3.50 3.03
C THR A 212 -11.52 -2.08 3.43
N THR A 213 -10.26 -1.84 3.80
CA THR A 213 -9.76 -0.51 4.18
C THR A 213 -9.97 0.51 3.06
N ALA A 214 -9.61 0.15 1.82
CA ALA A 214 -9.81 0.99 0.64
C ALA A 214 -11.29 1.28 0.32
N SER A 215 -12.20 0.46 0.85
CA SER A 215 -13.65 0.64 0.70
C SER A 215 -14.26 1.52 1.80
N LYS A 216 -13.66 1.55 3.00
CA LYS A 216 -14.18 2.22 4.19
C LYS A 216 -13.54 3.59 4.47
N GLN A 217 -12.21 3.67 4.58
CA GLN A 217 -11.49 4.78 5.22
C GLN A 217 -11.11 5.92 4.25
N GLY A 218 -11.75 5.99 3.08
CA GLY A 218 -11.26 6.81 1.97
C GLY A 218 -9.96 6.22 1.40
N LYS A 219 -9.78 6.31 0.08
CA LYS A 219 -8.70 5.63 -0.65
C LYS A 219 -7.32 6.26 -0.43
N TYR A 220 -7.16 7.04 0.64
CA TYR A 220 -6.26 8.19 0.71
C TYR A 220 -5.16 8.03 1.75
N HIS A 221 -5.45 7.34 2.84
CA HIS A 221 -4.55 7.22 3.99
C HIS A 221 -3.71 5.95 3.96
N VAL A 222 -4.20 4.87 3.36
CA VAL A 222 -3.38 3.68 3.14
C VAL A 222 -2.78 3.75 1.75
N LEU A 223 -1.44 3.70 1.67
CA LEU A 223 -0.69 3.51 0.44
C LEU A 223 -0.39 2.01 0.29
N PRO A 224 -1.18 1.25 -0.49
CA PRO A 224 -0.92 -0.16 -0.70
C PRO A 224 0.30 -0.39 -1.59
N VAL A 225 1.15 -1.32 -1.16
CA VAL A 225 2.23 -1.89 -1.97
C VAL A 225 1.85 -3.31 -2.35
N MET A 226 1.66 -3.57 -3.64
CA MET A 226 1.12 -4.82 -4.14
C MET A 226 1.61 -5.13 -5.55
N ASP A 227 1.50 -6.39 -5.98
CA ASP A 227 1.64 -6.73 -7.39
C ASP A 227 0.37 -6.34 -8.17
N PRO A 228 0.43 -5.38 -9.12
CA PRO A 228 -0.74 -4.93 -9.88
C PRO A 228 -1.38 -6.05 -10.71
N SER A 229 -0.61 -7.06 -11.11
CA SER A 229 -1.11 -8.19 -11.90
C SER A 229 -2.05 -9.05 -11.07
N SER A 230 -1.68 -9.28 -9.82
CA SER A 230 -2.41 -10.14 -8.87
C SER A 230 -3.60 -9.41 -8.22
N MET A 231 -3.53 -8.08 -8.10
CA MET A 231 -4.51 -7.25 -7.39
C MET A 231 -5.16 -6.16 -8.27
N ARG A 232 -5.30 -6.41 -9.57
CA ARG A 232 -5.85 -5.43 -10.55
C ARG A 232 -7.14 -4.74 -10.09
N MET A 233 -8.10 -5.50 -9.56
CA MET A 233 -9.37 -4.92 -9.08
C MET A 233 -9.19 -3.95 -7.91
N LEU A 234 -8.24 -4.22 -7.01
CA LEU A 234 -7.92 -3.29 -5.91
C LEU A 234 -7.20 -2.06 -6.47
N ALA A 235 -6.21 -2.27 -7.34
CA ALA A 235 -5.46 -1.19 -7.97
C ALA A 235 -6.41 -0.23 -8.70
N GLU A 236 -7.31 -0.76 -9.54
CA GLU A 236 -8.33 0.01 -10.25
C GLU A 236 -9.24 0.78 -9.29
N LYS A 237 -9.67 0.15 -8.20
CA LYS A 237 -10.53 0.76 -7.19
C LYS A 237 -9.84 1.93 -6.47
N VAL A 238 -8.61 1.72 -6.00
CA VAL A 238 -7.83 2.71 -5.23
C VAL A 238 -7.42 3.91 -6.11
N THR A 239 -7.04 3.64 -7.36
CA THR A 239 -6.52 4.66 -8.30
C THR A 239 -7.59 5.41 -9.11
N LEU A 240 -8.88 5.15 -8.84
CA LEU A 240 -10.01 5.70 -9.61
C LEU A 240 -9.89 5.36 -11.11
N GLY A 241 -9.67 4.09 -11.42
CA GLY A 241 -9.52 3.61 -12.80
C GLY A 241 -8.12 3.83 -13.39
N PHE A 242 -7.07 3.71 -12.58
CA PHE A 242 -5.67 3.99 -12.94
C PHE A 242 -5.40 5.44 -13.33
N ARG A 243 -6.21 6.37 -12.80
CA ARG A 243 -6.07 7.80 -13.11
C ARG A 243 -4.98 8.47 -12.27
N TYR A 244 -4.74 7.98 -11.06
CA TYR A 244 -3.80 8.56 -10.11
C TYR A 244 -2.85 7.50 -9.52
N PRO A 245 -1.56 7.81 -9.31
CA PRO A 245 -0.62 6.90 -8.65
C PRO A 245 -0.89 6.90 -7.14
N LEU A 246 -1.77 6.00 -6.70
CA LEU A 246 -2.19 5.85 -5.31
C LEU A 246 -1.85 4.46 -4.75
N PHE A 247 -0.96 3.73 -5.42
CA PHE A 247 -0.39 2.46 -4.97
C PHE A 247 1.01 2.32 -5.53
N LEU A 248 1.79 1.38 -4.98
CA LEU A 248 3.12 1.04 -5.46
C LEU A 248 3.17 -0.40 -5.95
N GLY A 249 3.77 -0.59 -7.12
CA GLY A 249 3.96 -1.88 -7.77
C GLY A 249 5.31 -2.49 -7.42
N VAL A 250 5.45 -3.05 -6.22
CA VAL A 250 6.72 -3.68 -5.79
C VAL A 250 6.50 -5.13 -5.42
N GLN A 251 7.20 -6.03 -6.11
CA GLN A 251 7.16 -7.46 -5.82
C GLN A 251 7.72 -7.75 -4.43
N SER A 252 7.08 -8.66 -3.70
CA SER A 252 7.44 -8.98 -2.32
C SER A 252 8.90 -9.38 -2.13
N LYS A 253 9.46 -10.13 -3.09
CA LYS A 253 10.87 -10.58 -3.08
C LYS A 253 11.88 -9.43 -3.06
N LEU A 254 11.49 -8.25 -3.53
CA LEU A 254 12.34 -7.08 -3.65
C LEU A 254 12.19 -6.10 -2.50
N TRP A 255 11.27 -6.34 -1.55
CA TRP A 255 11.00 -5.38 -0.47
C TRP A 255 12.19 -5.08 0.43
N GLY A 256 13.18 -5.98 0.51
CA GLY A 256 14.41 -5.75 1.27
C GLY A 256 15.46 -4.88 0.57
N GLN A 257 15.23 -4.44 -0.68
CA GLN A 257 16.21 -3.70 -1.49
C GLN A 257 15.91 -2.19 -1.46
N PRO A 258 16.74 -1.35 -0.81
CA PRO A 258 16.53 0.10 -0.75
C PRO A 258 16.43 0.78 -2.13
N GLU A 259 17.14 0.24 -3.13
CA GLU A 259 17.21 0.78 -4.50
C GLU A 259 15.85 0.79 -5.20
N VAL A 260 14.97 -0.13 -4.83
CA VAL A 260 13.62 -0.25 -5.38
C VAL A 260 12.69 0.81 -4.77
N TRP A 261 12.94 1.22 -3.54
CA TRP A 261 12.14 2.22 -2.84
C TRP A 261 12.58 3.65 -3.14
N GLN A 262 13.86 3.88 -3.40
CA GLN A 262 14.40 5.21 -3.66
C GLN A 262 13.65 5.99 -4.76
N PRO A 263 13.40 5.44 -5.96
CA PRO A 263 12.67 6.19 -7.01
C PRO A 263 11.18 6.37 -6.69
N LEU A 264 10.60 5.51 -5.85
CA LEU A 264 9.16 5.51 -5.56
C LEU A 264 8.80 6.38 -4.36
N LEU A 265 9.58 6.31 -3.29
CA LEU A 265 9.31 6.98 -2.02
C LEU A 265 10.24 8.16 -1.76
N GLY A 266 11.45 8.17 -2.33
CA GLY A 266 12.50 9.16 -2.06
C GLY A 266 11.98 10.58 -1.99
N ASP A 267 11.78 11.26 -3.12
CA ASP A 267 11.31 12.66 -3.10
C ASP A 267 9.79 12.80 -2.94
N ALA A 268 9.06 11.68 -3.00
CA ALA A 268 7.60 11.68 -2.97
C ALA A 268 7.02 11.81 -1.56
N VAL A 269 7.72 11.29 -0.55
CA VAL A 269 7.26 11.35 0.84
C VAL A 269 7.39 12.77 1.37
N GLN A 270 6.33 13.24 2.02
CA GLN A 270 6.25 14.57 2.64
C GLN A 270 6.07 14.44 4.14
N PRO A 271 6.43 15.47 4.94
CA PRO A 271 6.19 15.49 6.38
C PRO A 271 4.72 15.29 6.77
N SER A 272 3.82 15.74 5.91
CA SER A 272 2.37 15.56 6.08
C SER A 272 1.94 14.10 6.01
N TRP A 273 2.77 13.18 5.52
CA TRP A 273 2.45 11.75 5.50
C TRP A 273 2.64 11.07 6.86
N LEU A 274 3.39 11.67 7.77
CA LEU A 274 3.60 11.07 9.09
C LEU A 274 2.35 11.24 9.94
N LEU A 275 1.96 10.21 10.69
CA LEU A 275 0.85 10.31 11.63
C LEU A 275 1.23 11.27 12.77
N ASP A 276 0.27 12.02 13.24
CA ASP A 276 0.39 12.88 14.40
C ASP A 276 0.34 12.05 15.69
N GLY A 277 1.41 12.12 16.46
CA GLY A 277 1.52 11.60 17.82
C GLY A 277 1.35 12.68 18.88
N PRO A 278 1.45 12.31 20.17
CA PRO A 278 1.31 13.27 21.26
C PRO A 278 2.46 14.28 21.23
N SER A 279 2.18 15.50 21.69
CA SER A 279 3.16 16.58 21.80
C SER A 279 3.85 16.94 20.47
N GLY A 280 3.18 16.71 19.33
CA GLY A 280 3.70 17.04 18.00
C GLY A 280 4.75 16.07 17.46
N ARG A 281 5.01 14.95 18.14
CA ARG A 281 5.88 13.88 17.61
C ARG A 281 5.23 13.27 16.36
N LYS A 282 6.05 12.95 15.37
CA LYS A 282 5.59 12.37 14.10
C LYS A 282 5.85 10.87 14.07
N ILE A 283 4.95 10.12 13.44
CA ILE A 283 5.03 8.66 13.40
C ILE A 283 5.06 8.18 11.94
N LEU A 284 6.13 7.46 11.57
CA LEU A 284 6.18 6.70 10.33
C LEU A 284 5.56 5.32 10.57
N CYS A 285 4.38 5.07 10.01
CA CYS A 285 3.67 3.80 10.15
C CYS A 285 3.86 2.93 8.90
N ILE A 286 4.42 1.74 9.11
CA ILE A 286 4.60 0.72 8.08
C ILE A 286 3.90 -0.55 8.55
N GLU A 287 2.96 -1.04 7.76
CA GLU A 287 2.18 -2.23 8.05
C GLU A 287 2.49 -3.30 7.01
N VAL A 288 2.66 -4.55 7.42
CA VAL A 288 2.78 -5.69 6.51
C VAL A 288 1.60 -6.61 6.74
N ASP A 289 0.82 -6.80 5.70
CA ASP A 289 -0.27 -7.77 5.66
C ASP A 289 0.27 -9.13 5.19
N GLY A 290 0.46 -10.03 6.15
CA GLY A 290 0.88 -11.40 5.90
C GLY A 290 -0.29 -12.36 5.65
N THR A 291 -1.54 -11.90 5.52
CA THR A 291 -2.69 -12.79 5.29
C THR A 291 -2.67 -13.38 3.88
N GLU A 292 -2.88 -14.70 3.75
CA GLU A 292 -3.13 -15.29 2.43
C GLU A 292 -4.61 -15.54 2.15
N ARG A 293 -4.89 -15.94 0.90
CA ARG A 293 -6.22 -16.43 0.51
C ARG A 293 -6.54 -17.67 1.34
N ARG A 294 -7.72 -17.68 1.97
CA ARG A 294 -8.36 -18.85 2.60
C ARG A 294 -7.83 -19.24 3.99
N GLU A 295 -7.12 -18.37 4.71
CA GLU A 295 -6.47 -18.73 5.98
C GLU A 295 -7.23 -18.41 7.27
N ILE A 296 -8.40 -17.74 7.20
CA ILE A 296 -9.09 -17.16 8.37
C ILE A 296 -9.47 -18.16 9.49
N LEU A 297 -9.37 -19.47 9.25
CA LEU A 297 -9.51 -20.53 10.27
C LEU A 297 -8.50 -21.69 10.08
N LEU A 298 -7.41 -21.45 9.37
CA LEU A 298 -6.31 -22.40 9.18
C LEU A 298 -5.09 -21.92 9.97
N PHE A 299 -4.57 -22.78 10.84
CA PHE A 299 -3.46 -22.45 11.76
C PHE A 299 -2.18 -23.17 11.34
N GLY A 300 -1.04 -22.54 11.61
CA GLY A 300 0.28 -23.20 11.49
C GLY A 300 0.72 -23.52 10.06
N ARG A 301 0.16 -22.84 9.06
CA ARG A 301 0.64 -22.92 7.66
C ARG A 301 1.70 -21.86 7.40
N THR A 302 2.69 -22.24 6.61
CA THR A 302 3.78 -21.35 6.19
C THR A 302 3.27 -20.34 5.17
N ARG A 303 3.57 -19.06 5.40
CA ARG A 303 3.14 -17.96 4.54
C ARG A 303 4.14 -17.63 3.45
N LYS A 304 3.63 -17.05 2.38
CA LYS A 304 4.39 -16.40 1.32
C LYS A 304 5.12 -15.17 1.83
N ILE A 305 4.53 -14.44 2.78
CA ILE A 305 5.15 -13.28 3.44
C ILE A 305 5.34 -13.58 4.92
N GLY A 306 6.53 -14.06 5.24
CA GLY A 306 6.95 -14.26 6.64
C GLY A 306 7.50 -12.99 7.29
N ILE A 307 7.58 -13.01 8.62
CA ILE A 307 8.13 -11.91 9.44
C ILE A 307 9.56 -11.49 9.04
N ALA A 308 10.39 -12.43 8.56
CA ALA A 308 11.75 -12.11 8.09
C ALA A 308 11.74 -11.13 6.91
N GLN A 309 10.84 -11.36 5.94
CA GLN A 309 10.68 -10.52 4.77
C GLN A 309 10.07 -9.16 5.15
N ALA A 310 9.10 -9.16 6.06
CA ALA A 310 8.52 -7.96 6.65
C ALA A 310 9.60 -7.08 7.32
N SER A 311 10.46 -7.69 8.13
CA SER A 311 11.57 -7.02 8.82
C SER A 311 12.54 -6.35 7.85
N ASN A 312 12.91 -7.04 6.76
CA ASN A 312 13.74 -6.46 5.71
C ASN A 312 13.05 -5.26 5.02
N ALA A 313 11.74 -5.37 4.77
CA ALA A 313 10.95 -4.28 4.21
C ALA A 313 10.91 -3.06 5.12
N PHE A 314 10.67 -3.26 6.42
CA PHE A 314 10.65 -2.18 7.41
C PHE A 314 11.96 -1.39 7.40
N ARG A 315 13.10 -2.09 7.36
CA ARG A 315 14.43 -1.46 7.31
C ARG A 315 14.67 -0.70 6.01
N ALA A 316 14.38 -1.31 4.86
CA ALA A 316 14.60 -0.69 3.56
C ALA A 316 13.75 0.57 3.36
N ILE A 317 12.45 0.49 3.69
CA ILE A 317 11.52 1.62 3.58
C ILE A 317 11.90 2.72 4.58
N SER A 318 12.10 2.39 5.86
CA SER A 318 12.45 3.41 6.86
C SER A 318 13.75 4.12 6.52
N SER A 319 14.78 3.41 6.04
CA SER A 319 16.03 4.03 5.61
C SER A 319 15.82 5.08 4.51
N VAL A 320 15.06 4.75 3.46
CA VAL A 320 14.79 5.66 2.33
C VAL A 320 13.92 6.84 2.76
N VAL A 321 12.88 6.58 3.53
CA VAL A 321 11.93 7.60 3.98
C VAL A 321 12.59 8.59 4.94
N LEU A 322 13.29 8.09 5.96
CA LEU A 322 13.93 8.95 6.95
C LEU A 322 15.06 9.78 6.33
N GLN A 323 15.84 9.20 5.40
CA GLN A 323 16.85 9.96 4.66
C GLN A 323 16.23 11.10 3.83
N SER A 324 15.08 10.85 3.20
CA SER A 324 14.37 11.90 2.45
C SER A 324 13.86 13.01 3.37
N LEU A 325 13.22 12.65 4.48
CA LEU A 325 12.69 13.62 5.44
C LEU A 325 13.81 14.45 6.07
N GLN A 326 14.97 13.85 6.31
CA GLN A 326 16.17 14.57 6.76
C GLN A 326 16.62 15.62 5.74
N LYS A 327 16.64 15.28 4.44
CA LYS A 327 16.97 16.24 3.37
C LYS A 327 15.97 17.39 3.28
N GLN A 328 14.72 17.15 3.70
CA GLN A 328 13.67 18.16 3.79
C GLN A 328 13.77 18.99 5.10
N GLY A 329 14.77 18.75 5.93
CA GLY A 329 15.04 19.52 7.15
C GLY A 329 14.28 19.04 8.40
N LEU A 330 13.65 17.87 8.36
CA LEU A 330 13.04 17.29 9.56
C LEU A 330 14.10 16.63 10.46
N ASP A 331 13.94 16.83 11.76
CA ASP A 331 14.71 16.10 12.75
C ASP A 331 14.25 14.63 12.81
N VAL A 332 15.04 13.74 12.22
CA VAL A 332 14.77 12.30 12.19
C VAL A 332 14.68 11.70 13.59
N ALA A 333 15.40 12.23 14.57
CA ALA A 333 15.35 11.74 15.95
C ALA A 333 13.98 11.98 16.62
N SER A 334 13.21 12.95 16.11
CA SER A 334 11.85 13.23 16.56
C SER A 334 10.78 12.32 15.95
N ILE A 335 11.14 11.54 14.92
CA ILE A 335 10.23 10.66 14.20
C ILE A 335 10.25 9.27 14.83
N ARG A 336 9.09 8.83 15.31
CA ARG A 336 8.90 7.47 15.81
C ARG A 336 8.56 6.53 14.66
N LEU A 337 9.20 5.37 14.62
CA LEU A 337 8.83 4.29 13.71
C LEU A 337 7.79 3.38 14.38
N LEU A 338 6.76 2.98 13.63
CA LEU A 338 5.79 1.96 14.04
C LEU A 338 5.72 0.87 12.97
N ARG A 339 6.26 -0.31 13.29
CA ARG A 339 6.28 -1.50 12.42
C ARG A 339 5.22 -2.50 12.88
N VAL A 340 4.18 -2.67 12.07
CA VAL A 340 3.08 -3.59 12.38
C VAL A 340 3.12 -4.77 11.42
N TYR A 341 3.10 -5.98 11.94
CA TYR A 341 2.99 -7.21 11.14
C TYR A 341 1.68 -7.92 11.47
N LEU A 342 0.84 -8.13 10.47
CA LEU A 342 -0.39 -8.91 10.57
C LEU A 342 -0.09 -10.37 10.21
N GLY A 343 -0.11 -11.23 11.23
CA GLY A 343 0.50 -12.56 11.24
C GLY A 343 -0.39 -13.64 11.90
N ASP A 344 0.08 -14.89 11.86
CA ASP A 344 -0.37 -15.99 12.74
C ASP A 344 0.70 -16.03 13.81
N SER A 345 0.34 -15.66 15.02
CA SER A 345 1.30 -15.57 16.12
C SER A 345 1.92 -16.93 16.46
N HIS A 346 1.20 -18.01 16.13
CA HIS A 346 1.58 -19.40 16.37
C HIS A 346 2.23 -20.08 15.16
N GLU A 347 2.49 -19.36 14.06
CA GLU A 347 3.23 -19.91 12.91
C GLU A 347 4.57 -20.47 13.39
N LEU A 348 4.78 -21.77 13.18
CA LEU A 348 5.98 -22.47 13.63
C LEU A 348 7.07 -22.37 12.57
N ALA A 349 8.24 -21.92 13.01
CA ALA A 349 9.47 -21.99 12.25
C ALA A 349 10.48 -22.88 12.99
N VAL A 350 11.46 -23.38 12.23
CA VAL A 350 12.50 -24.27 12.75
C VAL A 350 13.84 -23.56 12.59
N THR A 351 14.63 -23.53 13.67
CA THR A 351 16.02 -23.03 13.63
C THR A 351 16.90 -23.98 12.82
N GLY A 352 18.10 -23.53 12.43
CA GLY A 352 19.10 -24.41 11.80
C GLY A 352 19.49 -25.61 12.68
N ALA A 353 19.30 -25.52 14.00
CA ALA A 353 19.53 -26.59 14.96
C ALA A 353 18.30 -27.49 15.22
N GLY A 354 17.18 -27.28 14.52
CA GLY A 354 15.98 -28.09 14.67
C GLY A 354 15.01 -27.66 15.77
N ALA A 355 15.37 -26.69 16.62
CA ALA A 355 14.45 -26.14 17.63
C ALA A 355 13.28 -25.40 16.94
N ARG A 356 12.06 -25.64 17.41
CA ARG A 356 10.85 -24.96 16.95
C ARG A 356 10.64 -23.69 17.76
N TYR A 357 10.19 -22.64 17.09
CA TYR A 357 9.77 -21.40 17.71
C TYR A 357 8.59 -20.81 16.95
N THR A 358 7.77 -20.02 17.63
CA THR A 358 6.62 -19.34 17.07
C THR A 358 6.98 -17.98 16.48
N CYS A 359 6.15 -17.45 15.59
CA CYS A 359 6.28 -16.08 15.09
C CYS A 359 6.30 -15.07 16.24
N ARG A 360 5.46 -15.25 17.27
CA ARG A 360 5.45 -14.41 18.48
C ARG A 360 6.79 -14.40 19.20
N GLU A 361 7.34 -15.58 19.49
CA GLU A 361 8.66 -15.70 20.16
C GLU A 361 9.77 -15.05 19.33
N ARG A 362 9.69 -15.15 18.00
CA ARG A 362 10.65 -14.50 17.11
C ARG A 362 10.54 -12.97 17.15
N VAL A 363 9.33 -12.42 17.12
CA VAL A 363 9.13 -10.97 17.24
C VAL A 363 9.64 -10.48 18.60
N GLN A 364 9.34 -11.19 19.69
CA GLN A 364 9.77 -10.82 21.03
C GLN A 364 11.30 -10.89 21.20
N SER A 365 11.95 -11.93 20.66
CA SER A 365 13.40 -12.13 20.82
C SER A 365 14.25 -11.26 19.89
N ARG A 366 13.74 -10.88 18.72
CA ARG A 366 14.52 -10.17 17.69
C ARG A 366 14.04 -8.76 17.38
N CYS A 367 12.92 -8.33 17.97
CA CYS A 367 12.30 -7.03 17.71
C CYS A 367 12.10 -6.76 16.20
N GLU A 368 11.73 -7.80 15.44
CA GLU A 368 11.54 -7.72 13.98
C GLU A 368 10.33 -6.86 13.59
N ALA A 369 9.32 -6.76 14.47
CA ALA A 369 8.20 -5.84 14.42
C ALA A 369 7.96 -5.22 15.80
N ASP A 370 7.30 -4.06 15.84
CA ASP A 370 6.90 -3.41 17.09
C ASP A 370 5.57 -3.97 17.61
N VAL A 371 4.67 -4.29 16.68
CA VAL A 371 3.36 -4.88 16.95
C VAL A 371 3.11 -6.05 16.00
N LEU A 372 2.85 -7.23 16.55
CA LEU A 372 2.33 -8.43 15.89
C LEU A 372 0.83 -8.50 16.16
N VAL A 373 0.04 -8.30 15.12
CA VAL A 373 -1.41 -8.46 15.16
C VAL A 373 -1.73 -9.89 14.73
N ASP A 374 -2.27 -10.70 15.64
CA ASP A 374 -2.80 -12.01 15.31
C ASP A 374 -4.15 -11.85 14.61
N PHE A 375 -4.28 -12.42 13.41
CA PHE A 375 -5.53 -12.27 12.66
C PHE A 375 -6.61 -13.29 13.02
N HIS A 376 -6.26 -14.38 13.71
CA HIS A 376 -7.19 -15.41 14.14
C HIS A 376 -7.83 -15.06 15.48
N ALA A 377 -7.03 -14.57 16.43
CA ALA A 377 -7.46 -14.28 17.80
C ALA A 377 -8.74 -13.41 17.88
N PRO A 378 -8.84 -12.24 17.20
CA PRO A 378 -10.05 -11.41 17.29
C PRO A 378 -11.27 -12.05 16.63
N ILE A 379 -11.07 -12.95 15.64
CA ILE A 379 -12.16 -13.69 15.00
C ILE A 379 -12.67 -14.78 15.95
N LEU A 380 -11.75 -15.54 16.55
CA LEU A 380 -12.09 -16.58 17.54
C LEU A 380 -12.80 -15.98 18.75
N GLN A 381 -12.36 -14.83 19.23
CA GLN A 381 -13.03 -14.13 20.34
C GLN A 381 -14.50 -13.82 20.00
N ARG A 382 -14.77 -13.32 18.78
CA ARG A 382 -16.14 -13.06 18.32
C ARG A 382 -16.96 -14.34 18.17
N LEU A 383 -16.36 -15.43 17.69
CA LEU A 383 -17.01 -16.74 17.60
C LEU A 383 -17.34 -17.31 18.99
N ARG A 384 -16.44 -17.15 19.97
CA ARG A 384 -16.65 -17.55 21.36
C ARG A 384 -17.80 -16.78 22.00
N LEU A 385 -17.82 -15.46 21.86
CA LEU A 385 -18.92 -14.62 22.38
C LEU A 385 -20.25 -15.00 21.73
N TRP A 386 -20.29 -15.15 20.41
CA TRP A 386 -21.50 -15.63 19.71
C TRP A 386 -21.94 -17.02 20.21
N ALA A 387 -21.02 -17.95 20.40
CA ALA A 387 -21.36 -19.25 20.95
C ALA A 387 -21.93 -19.11 22.37
N LEU A 388 -21.38 -18.25 23.23
CA LEU A 388 -21.93 -18.05 24.57
C LEU A 388 -23.33 -17.40 24.56
N ASP A 389 -23.60 -16.48 23.63
CA ASP A 389 -24.88 -15.77 23.53
C ASP A 389 -26.02 -16.66 23.00
N PHE A 390 -25.69 -17.62 22.13
CA PHE A 390 -26.69 -18.39 21.38
C PHE A 390 -26.66 -19.89 21.61
N ALA A 391 -25.58 -20.43 22.15
CA ALA A 391 -25.47 -21.87 22.25
C ALA A 391 -26.45 -22.38 23.32
N VAL A 392 -27.37 -23.20 22.83
CA VAL A 392 -28.39 -23.86 23.64
C VAL A 392 -27.65 -24.84 24.55
N LEU A 393 -27.91 -24.78 25.85
CA LEU A 393 -27.58 -25.89 26.77
C LEU A 393 -28.35 -27.10 26.26
N ALA A 394 -27.70 -27.92 25.42
CA ALA A 394 -28.26 -29.15 24.93
C ALA A 394 -28.47 -30.04 26.15
N ALA A 395 -29.72 -30.16 26.61
CA ALA A 395 -30.11 -30.95 27.79
C ALA A 395 -29.95 -32.47 27.56
N THR A 396 -29.08 -32.90 26.65
CA THR A 396 -28.91 -34.28 26.22
C THR A 396 -27.92 -35.10 27.04
N SER A 397 -27.16 -34.47 27.94
CA SER A 397 -26.44 -35.20 28.98
C SER A 397 -26.36 -34.30 30.22
N GLN A 398 -26.68 -34.86 31.39
CA GLN A 398 -26.35 -34.23 32.67
C GLN A 398 -24.83 -34.06 32.87
N ASP A 399 -24.02 -34.55 31.93
CA ASP A 399 -22.56 -34.66 32.01
C ASP A 399 -21.78 -33.77 31.03
N ASP A 400 -22.41 -33.12 30.03
CA ASP A 400 -21.69 -32.15 29.16
C ASP A 400 -22.03 -30.69 29.54
N PRO A 401 -21.07 -29.95 30.14
CA PRO A 401 -21.31 -28.59 30.61
C PRO A 401 -21.23 -27.52 29.51
N PHE A 402 -20.91 -27.91 28.26
CA PHE A 402 -20.64 -26.97 27.19
C PHE A 402 -21.76 -26.92 26.16
N PRO A 403 -22.13 -25.72 25.69
CA PRO A 403 -23.23 -25.58 24.79
C PRO A 403 -22.81 -26.00 23.36
N THR A 404 -23.76 -26.50 22.56
CA THR A 404 -23.45 -27.18 21.29
C THR A 404 -23.92 -26.35 20.09
N PHE A 405 -23.08 -26.24 19.04
CA PHE A 405 -23.48 -25.61 17.77
C PHE A 405 -22.98 -26.40 16.55
N CYS A 406 -23.69 -26.24 15.44
CA CYS A 406 -23.35 -26.84 14.15
C CYS A 406 -22.35 -25.97 13.41
N PHE A 407 -21.19 -26.51 13.02
CA PHE A 407 -20.28 -25.86 12.09
C PHE A 407 -20.44 -26.43 10.68
N GLU A 408 -21.01 -25.61 9.80
CA GLU A 408 -21.22 -25.90 8.39
C GLU A 408 -20.03 -25.39 7.56
N THR A 409 -19.23 -26.35 7.08
CA THR A 409 -18.06 -26.14 6.22
C THR A 409 -17.82 -27.35 5.32
N SER A 410 -17.19 -27.14 4.16
CA SER A 410 -16.70 -28.23 3.28
C SER A 410 -15.26 -28.66 3.59
N CYS A 411 -14.58 -28.00 4.52
CA CYS A 411 -13.16 -28.22 4.79
C CYS A 411 -12.94 -28.94 6.14
N PRO A 412 -12.49 -30.21 6.14
CA PRO A 412 -12.25 -30.97 7.36
C PRO A 412 -11.22 -30.32 8.30
N GLU A 413 -10.17 -29.71 7.75
CA GLU A 413 -9.12 -29.05 8.52
C GLU A 413 -9.67 -27.85 9.30
N ARG A 414 -10.51 -27.02 8.65
CA ARG A 414 -11.18 -25.89 9.33
C ARG A 414 -12.11 -26.39 10.42
N PHE A 415 -12.87 -27.46 10.14
CA PHE A 415 -13.74 -28.08 11.13
C PHE A 415 -12.95 -28.51 12.37
N GLN A 416 -11.86 -29.27 12.17
CA GLN A 416 -10.99 -29.75 13.24
C GLN A 416 -10.38 -28.59 14.03
N ASN A 417 -9.91 -27.54 13.36
CA ASN A 417 -9.34 -26.37 14.03
C ASN A 417 -10.36 -25.65 14.90
N VAL A 418 -11.54 -25.35 14.37
CA VAL A 418 -12.61 -24.70 15.15
C VAL A 418 -13.05 -25.60 16.30
N ALA A 419 -13.27 -26.89 16.06
CA ALA A 419 -13.62 -27.84 17.10
C ALA A 419 -12.56 -27.91 18.21
N HIS A 420 -11.27 -27.89 17.84
CA HIS A 420 -10.17 -27.88 18.79
C HIS A 420 -10.12 -26.57 19.61
N LEU A 421 -10.25 -25.42 18.95
CA LEU A 421 -10.16 -24.10 19.59
C LEU A 421 -11.39 -23.73 20.42
N MET A 422 -12.52 -24.37 20.14
CA MET A 422 -13.77 -24.18 20.85
C MET A 422 -14.00 -25.24 21.93
N ARG A 423 -13.17 -26.29 22.04
CA ARG A 423 -13.38 -27.44 22.95
C ARG A 423 -13.66 -27.06 24.42
N ASP A 424 -13.13 -25.91 24.83
CA ASP A 424 -13.22 -25.39 26.20
C ASP A 424 -14.36 -24.37 26.38
N THR A 425 -15.11 -24.08 25.31
CA THR A 425 -16.20 -23.08 25.28
C THR A 425 -17.51 -23.66 24.75
N ALA A 426 -17.46 -24.52 23.73
CA ALA A 426 -18.62 -25.08 23.06
C ALA A 426 -18.29 -26.40 22.33
N GLN A 427 -19.26 -27.29 22.25
CA GLN A 427 -19.15 -28.49 21.44
C GLN A 427 -19.49 -28.17 19.98
N VAL A 428 -18.57 -28.48 19.07
CA VAL A 428 -18.73 -28.24 17.64
C VAL A 428 -19.09 -29.54 16.93
N VAL A 429 -20.25 -29.56 16.28
CA VAL A 429 -20.74 -30.73 15.53
C VAL A 429 -20.88 -30.42 14.05
N ASP A 430 -20.76 -31.44 13.21
CA ASP A 430 -20.99 -31.29 11.76
C ASP A 430 -22.50 -31.28 11.44
N GLN A 431 -22.84 -31.02 10.17
CA GLN A 431 -24.23 -30.96 9.72
C GLN A 431 -25.00 -32.28 9.95
N VAL A 432 -24.34 -33.42 9.73
CA VAL A 432 -24.98 -34.74 9.84
C VAL A 432 -25.34 -35.03 11.30
N SER A 433 -24.42 -34.72 12.21
CA SER A 433 -24.59 -34.85 13.66
C SER A 433 -25.61 -33.85 14.18
N ALA A 434 -25.60 -32.62 13.68
CA ALA A 434 -26.59 -31.61 14.04
C ALA A 434 -28.03 -32.06 13.72
N VAL A 435 -28.26 -32.67 12.55
CA VAL A 435 -29.57 -33.22 12.18
C VAL A 435 -30.00 -34.36 13.13
N ARG A 436 -29.06 -35.20 13.58
CA ARG A 436 -29.35 -36.27 14.55
C ARG A 436 -29.73 -35.69 15.91
N ILE A 437 -28.98 -34.70 16.39
CA ILE A 437 -29.23 -34.01 17.67
C ILE A 437 -30.55 -33.23 17.63
N GLN A 438 -30.85 -32.57 16.50
CA GLN A 438 -32.12 -31.87 16.32
C GLN A 438 -33.32 -32.82 16.40
N LYS A 439 -33.20 -34.03 15.82
CA LYS A 439 -34.25 -35.05 15.92
C LYS A 439 -34.47 -35.53 17.36
N SER A 440 -33.42 -35.58 18.19
CA SER A 440 -33.54 -35.98 19.59
C SER A 440 -34.01 -34.85 20.51
N MET A 441 -33.56 -33.61 20.27
CA MET A 441 -33.90 -32.44 21.11
C MET A 441 -35.17 -31.71 20.69
N GLY A 442 -35.68 -31.95 19.48
CA GLY A 442 -36.85 -31.24 18.93
C GLY A 442 -36.60 -29.77 18.59
N GLN A 443 -35.39 -29.25 18.78
CA GLN A 443 -34.99 -27.89 18.47
C GLN A 443 -33.76 -27.88 17.56
N PRO A 444 -33.67 -26.95 16.59
CA PRO A 444 -32.47 -26.79 15.78
C PRO A 444 -31.30 -26.27 16.61
N LEU A 445 -30.09 -26.72 16.27
CA LEU A 445 -28.87 -26.14 16.83
C LEU A 445 -28.54 -24.80 16.16
N PRO A 446 -27.96 -23.83 16.91
CA PRO A 446 -27.30 -22.67 16.34
C PRO A 446 -26.25 -23.09 15.32
N ARG A 447 -26.03 -22.25 14.31
CA ARG A 447 -25.24 -22.65 13.13
C ARG A 447 -24.20 -21.61 12.77
N LEU A 448 -22.95 -22.04 12.65
CA LEU A 448 -21.86 -21.27 12.04
C LEU A 448 -21.70 -21.73 10.58
N ILE A 449 -21.79 -20.81 9.63
CA ILE A 449 -21.58 -21.08 8.20
C ILE A 449 -20.28 -20.43 7.77
N HIS A 450 -19.33 -21.24 7.29
CA HIS A 450 -18.10 -20.74 6.68
C HIS A 450 -17.46 -21.78 5.76
N TYR A 451 -17.22 -21.36 4.52
CA TYR A 451 -16.65 -22.18 3.46
C TYR A 451 -15.31 -21.64 2.94
N PRO A 452 -14.51 -22.46 2.23
CA PRO A 452 -13.22 -22.10 1.63
C PRO A 452 -13.19 -20.78 0.87
N SER A 453 -14.30 -20.38 0.25
CA SER A 453 -14.41 -19.08 -0.40
C SER A 453 -15.58 -18.26 0.14
N THR A 454 -15.44 -16.93 0.05
CA THR A 454 -16.54 -16.01 0.36
C THR A 454 -17.77 -16.30 -0.52
N ALA A 455 -17.57 -16.62 -1.80
CA ALA A 455 -18.66 -16.94 -2.71
C ALA A 455 -19.43 -18.21 -2.30
N GLU A 456 -18.71 -19.28 -1.91
CA GLU A 456 -19.35 -20.50 -1.37
C GLU A 456 -20.10 -20.21 -0.07
N THR A 457 -19.51 -19.42 0.82
CA THR A 457 -20.14 -19.04 2.11
C THR A 457 -21.45 -18.28 1.86
N VAL A 458 -21.41 -17.30 0.95
CA VAL A 458 -22.60 -16.54 0.54
C VAL A 458 -23.63 -17.47 -0.09
N ASN A 459 -23.24 -18.35 -1.02
CA ASN A 459 -24.14 -19.29 -1.67
C ASN A 459 -24.82 -20.24 -0.66
N ALA A 460 -24.08 -20.72 0.35
CA ALA A 460 -24.65 -21.53 1.43
C ALA A 460 -25.70 -20.74 2.23
N ALA A 461 -25.42 -19.47 2.56
CA ALA A 461 -26.39 -18.59 3.22
C ALA A 461 -27.64 -18.35 2.34
N TYR A 462 -27.48 -18.13 1.04
CA TYR A 462 -28.59 -18.02 0.07
C TYR A 462 -29.44 -19.29 0.02
N ALA A 463 -28.79 -20.46 -0.03
CA ALA A 463 -29.48 -21.74 -0.06
C ALA A 463 -30.31 -21.94 1.22
N LEU A 464 -29.73 -21.60 2.38
CA LEU A 464 -30.43 -21.68 3.66
C LEU A 464 -31.61 -20.70 3.75
N ALA A 465 -31.42 -19.45 3.28
CA ALA A 465 -32.45 -18.41 3.30
C ALA A 465 -33.71 -18.76 2.49
N ARG A 466 -33.58 -19.62 1.46
CA ARG A 466 -34.67 -20.00 0.55
C ARG A 466 -35.46 -21.22 0.99
N LEU A 467 -35.05 -21.91 2.05
CA LEU A 467 -35.77 -23.09 2.52
C LEU A 467 -37.08 -22.68 3.20
N GLU A 468 -38.22 -23.17 2.70
CA GLU A 468 -39.55 -22.89 3.28
C GLU A 468 -39.69 -23.39 4.73
N LYS A 469 -38.96 -24.45 5.08
CA LYS A 469 -38.77 -24.91 6.46
C LYS A 469 -37.30 -24.77 6.80
N PHE A 470 -36.98 -23.75 7.59
CA PHE A 470 -35.61 -23.56 8.03
C PHE A 470 -35.17 -24.74 8.91
N PRO A 471 -34.09 -25.45 8.55
CA PRO A 471 -33.51 -26.46 9.42
C PRO A 471 -32.82 -25.84 10.65
N CYS A 472 -32.70 -24.51 10.70
CA CYS A 472 -32.14 -23.74 11.81
C CYS A 472 -32.79 -22.37 11.98
N ASP A 473 -32.76 -21.79 13.17
CA ASP A 473 -33.19 -20.40 13.36
C ASP A 473 -32.19 -19.42 12.70
N PRO A 474 -32.61 -18.59 11.72
CA PRO A 474 -31.72 -17.60 11.12
C PRO A 474 -31.12 -16.61 12.12
N MET A 475 -31.84 -16.26 13.18
CA MET A 475 -31.34 -15.33 14.22
C MET A 475 -30.20 -15.95 15.05
N GLN A 476 -30.17 -17.28 15.11
CA GLN A 476 -29.11 -18.08 15.76
C GLN A 476 -28.07 -18.59 14.76
N THR A 477 -28.08 -18.09 13.53
CA THR A 477 -27.14 -18.47 12.48
C THR A 477 -26.13 -17.35 12.25
N LEU A 478 -24.84 -17.68 12.43
CA LEU A 478 -23.72 -16.80 12.14
C LEU A 478 -23.08 -17.17 10.81
N VAL A 479 -22.98 -16.20 9.91
CA VAL A 479 -22.28 -16.34 8.63
C VAL A 479 -20.95 -15.60 8.72
N LEU A 480 -19.83 -16.35 8.70
CA LEU A 480 -18.48 -15.80 8.74
C LEU A 480 -17.92 -15.64 7.32
N CYS A 481 -17.93 -14.41 6.83
CA CYS A 481 -17.41 -14.06 5.52
C CYS A 481 -15.96 -13.56 5.62
N GLU A 482 -15.08 -14.07 4.76
CA GLU A 482 -13.69 -13.59 4.71
C GLU A 482 -13.59 -12.13 4.24
N ARG A 483 -14.50 -11.69 3.35
CA ARG A 483 -14.47 -10.37 2.70
C ARG A 483 -15.74 -9.58 2.98
N ASP A 484 -15.63 -8.26 3.07
CA ASP A 484 -16.74 -7.33 3.32
C ASP A 484 -17.88 -7.46 2.28
N TRP A 485 -17.57 -7.62 0.99
CA TRP A 485 -18.62 -7.75 -0.04
C TRP A 485 -19.53 -8.97 0.19
N GLY A 486 -18.99 -10.07 0.73
CA GLY A 486 -19.79 -11.25 1.05
C GLY A 486 -20.70 -10.98 2.24
N ALA A 487 -20.18 -10.29 3.26
CA ALA A 487 -20.98 -9.87 4.40
C ALA A 487 -22.13 -8.93 3.97
N LYS A 488 -21.88 -8.00 3.05
CA LYS A 488 -22.93 -7.14 2.47
C LYS A 488 -24.01 -7.94 1.75
N GLN A 489 -23.64 -8.87 0.88
CA GLN A 489 -24.61 -9.71 0.16
C GLN A 489 -25.46 -10.58 1.11
N VAL A 490 -24.87 -11.10 2.19
CA VAL A 490 -25.63 -11.88 3.19
C VAL A 490 -26.60 -10.98 3.97
N ARG A 491 -26.19 -9.75 4.33
CA ARG A 491 -27.09 -8.80 5.00
C ARG A 491 -28.26 -8.37 4.09
N GLU A 492 -28.02 -8.19 2.79
CA GLU A 492 -29.05 -7.87 1.79
C GLU A 492 -30.14 -8.93 1.66
N LEU A 493 -29.87 -10.18 2.07
CA LEU A 493 -30.89 -11.24 2.14
C LEU A 493 -32.02 -10.90 3.10
N ASN A 494 -31.77 -10.07 4.12
CA ASN A 494 -32.70 -9.76 5.21
C ASN A 494 -33.33 -11.01 5.87
N ALA A 495 -32.60 -12.12 5.87
CA ALA A 495 -33.07 -13.39 6.43
C ALA A 495 -32.96 -13.45 7.96
N GLY A 496 -32.39 -12.43 8.62
CA GLY A 496 -32.16 -12.41 10.07
C GLY A 496 -30.80 -12.97 10.51
N PHE A 497 -29.93 -13.36 9.57
CA PHE A 497 -28.60 -13.87 9.90
C PHE A 497 -27.73 -12.85 10.64
N GLN A 498 -26.95 -13.35 11.59
CA GLN A 498 -25.79 -12.62 12.09
C GLN A 498 -24.65 -12.76 11.08
N VAL A 499 -23.94 -11.67 10.81
CA VAL A 499 -22.92 -11.64 9.77
C VAL A 499 -21.63 -11.03 10.30
N LEU A 500 -20.57 -11.84 10.33
CA LEU A 500 -19.24 -11.41 10.70
C LEU A 500 -18.35 -11.32 9.47
N SER A 501 -17.67 -10.19 9.29
CA SER A 501 -16.63 -10.06 8.27
C SER A 501 -15.25 -10.09 8.93
N ALA A 502 -14.45 -11.09 8.59
CA ALA A 502 -13.07 -11.19 9.07
C ALA A 502 -12.23 -9.98 8.67
N ALA A 503 -12.35 -9.54 7.40
CA ALA A 503 -11.69 -8.35 6.89
C ALA A 503 -12.02 -7.10 7.72
N ASP A 504 -13.28 -6.93 8.11
CA ASP A 504 -13.71 -5.78 8.91
C ASP A 504 -13.10 -5.82 10.30
N VAL A 505 -13.17 -6.97 10.97
CA VAL A 505 -12.62 -7.17 12.32
C VAL A 505 -11.13 -6.86 12.37
N ILE A 506 -10.38 -7.34 11.38
CA ILE A 506 -8.93 -7.13 11.31
C ILE A 506 -8.59 -5.68 10.92
N ASP A 507 -9.34 -5.08 9.98
CA ASP A 507 -9.15 -3.67 9.60
C ASP A 507 -9.39 -2.74 10.80
N ASP A 508 -10.44 -3.01 11.59
CA ASP A 508 -10.74 -2.29 12.83
C ASP A 508 -9.62 -2.44 13.85
N LEU A 509 -9.02 -3.62 13.98
CA LEU A 509 -7.90 -3.84 14.90
C LEU A 509 -6.62 -3.10 14.47
N LEU A 510 -6.27 -3.12 13.18
CA LEU A 510 -5.15 -2.33 12.65
C LEU A 510 -5.39 -0.83 12.87
N ARG A 511 -6.64 -0.40 12.75
CA ARG A 511 -7.05 0.97 13.03
C ARG A 511 -6.85 1.33 14.51
N GLU A 512 -7.34 0.49 15.43
CA GLU A 512 -7.10 0.65 16.88
C GLU A 512 -5.60 0.77 17.20
N VAL A 513 -4.75 -0.08 16.60
CA VAL A 513 -3.28 -0.02 16.76
C VAL A 513 -2.71 1.35 16.36
N ARG A 514 -3.12 1.90 15.22
CA ARG A 514 -2.67 3.24 14.78
C ARG A 514 -3.14 4.32 15.75
N GLN A 515 -4.38 4.26 16.20
CA GLN A 515 -4.90 5.23 17.16
C GLN A 515 -4.14 5.19 18.47
N TRP A 516 -3.84 4.01 19.02
CA TRP A 516 -3.02 3.92 20.22
C TRP A 516 -1.64 4.52 19.99
N ALA A 517 -1.03 4.30 18.82
CA ALA A 517 0.23 4.98 18.52
C ALA A 517 0.09 6.51 18.51
N ARG A 518 -1.01 7.06 17.97
CA ARG A 518 -1.33 8.51 17.99
C ARG A 518 -1.54 9.07 19.39
N HIS A 519 -2.08 8.26 20.30
CA HIS A 519 -2.24 8.63 21.72
C HIS A 519 -0.93 8.51 22.52
N GLY A 520 0.14 7.99 21.92
CA GLY A 520 1.47 7.94 22.53
C GLY A 520 1.91 6.59 23.02
N PHE A 521 1.03 5.58 23.04
CA PHE A 521 1.35 4.24 23.49
C PHE A 521 2.49 3.65 22.64
N SER A 522 3.52 3.12 23.29
CA SER A 522 4.65 2.42 22.67
C SER A 522 4.20 1.14 21.97
N GLY A 523 5.02 0.62 21.04
CA GLY A 523 4.72 -0.68 20.40
C GLY A 523 4.60 -1.81 21.42
N HIS A 524 5.43 -1.79 22.46
CA HIS A 524 5.38 -2.75 23.56
C HIS A 524 4.07 -2.67 24.37
N GLU A 525 3.60 -1.47 24.71
CA GLU A 525 2.32 -1.29 25.42
C GLU A 525 1.14 -1.76 24.57
N ILE A 526 1.13 -1.40 23.28
CA ILE A 526 0.12 -1.87 22.33
C ILE A 526 0.13 -3.39 22.23
N GLN A 527 1.30 -3.99 22.08
CA GLN A 527 1.42 -5.44 22.03
C GLN A 527 0.97 -6.11 23.33
N SER A 528 1.32 -5.54 24.48
CA SER A 528 0.92 -6.07 25.79
C SER A 528 -0.59 -6.03 25.98
N GLU A 529 -1.26 -4.99 25.46
CA GLU A 529 -2.72 -4.94 25.41
C GLU A 529 -3.30 -6.05 24.52
N LEU A 530 -2.79 -6.20 23.30
CA LEU A 530 -3.26 -7.24 22.38
C LEU A 530 -3.08 -8.62 23.01
N ASP A 531 -1.89 -8.90 23.54
CA ASP A 531 -1.58 -10.11 24.29
C ASP A 531 -2.51 -10.28 25.48
N ARG A 532 -2.94 -9.21 26.16
CA ARG A 532 -3.90 -9.30 27.27
C ARG A 532 -5.30 -9.63 26.78
N ARG A 533 -5.77 -9.08 25.66
CA ARG A 533 -7.08 -9.42 25.06
C ARG A 533 -7.10 -10.88 24.62
N ASP A 534 -5.99 -11.33 24.05
CA ASP A 534 -5.78 -12.72 23.66
C ASP A 534 -5.61 -13.61 24.91
N ALA A 535 -4.95 -13.12 25.95
CA ALA A 535 -4.78 -13.84 27.21
C ALA A 535 -6.06 -13.89 28.04
N VAL A 536 -6.94 -12.90 28.01
CA VAL A 536 -8.28 -12.99 28.61
C VAL A 536 -9.08 -14.08 27.90
N THR A 537 -8.89 -14.21 26.59
CA THR A 537 -9.41 -15.34 25.81
C THR A 537 -8.83 -16.67 26.33
N LEU A 538 -7.55 -16.71 26.75
CA LEU A 538 -6.90 -17.85 27.42
C LEU A 538 -7.20 -17.99 28.94
N LEU A 539 -7.66 -16.94 29.63
CA LEU A 539 -7.85 -16.90 31.08
C LEU A 539 -9.30 -17.23 31.46
N VAL A 540 -10.26 -16.93 30.57
CA VAL A 540 -11.58 -17.57 30.54
C VAL A 540 -11.42 -19.10 30.46
N GLU A 541 -10.41 -19.62 29.76
CA GLU A 541 -10.10 -21.07 29.71
C GLU A 541 -9.66 -21.60 31.08
N ARG A 542 -8.89 -20.82 31.85
CA ARG A 542 -8.39 -21.23 33.18
C ARG A 542 -9.44 -21.07 34.28
N LEU A 543 -10.27 -20.02 34.23
CA LEU A 543 -11.35 -19.80 35.21
C LEU A 543 -12.49 -20.81 35.03
N SER A 544 -12.87 -21.17 33.81
CA SER A 544 -13.81 -22.27 33.56
C SER A 544 -13.26 -23.63 34.01
N ALA A 545 -11.94 -23.84 33.97
CA ALA A 545 -11.31 -25.05 34.50
C ALA A 545 -11.24 -25.04 36.05
N ALA A 546 -10.99 -23.89 36.67
CA ALA A 546 -10.94 -23.74 38.13
C ALA A 546 -12.33 -23.86 38.80
N LEU A 547 -13.37 -23.29 38.17
CA LEU A 547 -14.76 -23.45 38.62
C LEU A 547 -15.25 -24.91 38.58
N LYS A 548 -14.64 -25.76 37.75
CA LYS A 548 -14.88 -27.22 37.72
C LYS A 548 -14.10 -27.98 38.80
N ALA A 549 -12.99 -27.42 39.29
CA ALA A 549 -12.17 -28.04 40.33
C ALA A 549 -12.71 -27.81 41.75
N GLU A 550 -13.61 -26.85 41.92
CA GLU A 550 -14.26 -26.54 43.21
C GLU A 550 -15.60 -27.28 43.43
N ASP A 551 -16.03 -28.19 42.55
CA ASP A 551 -17.19 -29.05 42.84
C ASP A 551 -16.85 -30.05 43.97
N PRO A 552 -17.43 -29.92 45.18
CA PRO A 552 -17.04 -30.70 46.36
C PRO A 552 -17.35 -32.19 46.24
N ARG A 553 -18.00 -32.63 45.16
CA ARG A 553 -18.40 -34.03 44.94
C ARG A 553 -17.25 -34.93 44.49
N ALA A 554 -16.14 -34.38 43.99
CA ALA A 554 -14.97 -35.16 43.57
C ALA A 554 -14.05 -35.61 44.75
N LEU A 555 -14.32 -35.16 45.98
CA LEU A 555 -13.50 -35.52 47.16
C LEU A 555 -13.89 -36.84 47.85
N ASN A 556 -14.95 -37.53 47.39
CA ASN A 556 -15.38 -38.79 48.01
C ASN A 556 -14.86 -40.07 47.32
N GLU A 557 -14.17 -39.99 46.18
CA GLU A 557 -13.73 -41.19 45.44
C GLU A 557 -12.20 -41.39 45.37
N SER A 558 -11.38 -40.44 45.83
CA SER A 558 -9.91 -40.54 45.76
C SER A 558 -9.22 -41.13 47.01
N GLY A 559 -9.97 -41.60 48.00
CA GLY A 559 -9.43 -42.12 49.28
C GLY A 559 -8.73 -43.49 49.23
N SER A 560 -8.57 -44.13 48.07
CA SER A 560 -8.16 -45.55 47.99
C SER A 560 -6.85 -45.84 47.23
N SER A 561 -6.31 -44.91 46.43
CA SER A 561 -5.20 -45.25 45.52
C SER A 561 -3.86 -44.53 45.78
N GLU A 562 -3.83 -43.53 46.67
CA GLU A 562 -2.67 -42.63 46.81
C GLU A 562 -1.61 -43.05 47.86
N ALA A 563 -1.73 -44.26 48.42
CA ALA A 563 -0.76 -44.80 49.38
C ALA A 563 0.43 -45.55 48.75
N LYS A 564 0.52 -45.65 47.41
CA LYS A 564 1.53 -46.52 46.75
C LYS A 564 2.52 -45.83 45.80
N ARG A 565 2.52 -44.50 45.70
CA ARG A 565 3.40 -43.74 44.77
C ARG A 565 4.17 -42.58 45.40
N ARG A 566 4.53 -42.68 46.68
CA ARG A 566 5.48 -41.75 47.32
C ARG A 566 6.76 -42.49 47.72
N GLY A 567 7.65 -42.63 46.76
CA GLY A 567 9.04 -43.02 46.93
C GLY A 567 9.71 -42.79 45.59
N GLU A 568 10.78 -42.00 45.56
CA GLU A 568 11.58 -41.58 44.38
C GLU A 568 10.95 -40.38 43.63
N GLU A 569 11.54 -39.20 43.48
CA GLU A 569 12.88 -38.67 43.72
C GLU A 569 12.80 -37.15 43.98
N ARG A 570 13.64 -36.67 44.89
CA ARG A 570 14.02 -35.26 45.11
C ARG A 570 15.44 -35.05 44.57
N TYR A 571 15.79 -33.78 44.32
CA TYR A 571 17.08 -33.19 43.87
C TYR A 571 17.16 -33.01 42.33
N LEU A 572 17.46 -31.83 41.75
CA LEU A 572 18.32 -30.70 42.15
C LEU A 572 17.74 -29.33 41.77
N SER A 573 18.25 -28.33 42.49
CA SER A 573 17.91 -26.91 42.55
C SER A 573 18.74 -26.00 41.62
N ALA A 574 18.16 -24.82 41.36
CA ALA A 574 18.79 -23.50 41.28
C ALA A 574 19.70 -23.13 40.09
N GLY A 575 19.37 -22.02 39.43
CA GLY A 575 20.19 -21.33 38.44
C GLY A 575 19.61 -19.96 38.10
N ALA A 576 20.28 -18.91 38.58
CA ALA A 576 19.84 -17.52 38.64
C ALA A 576 19.58 -16.82 37.29
N SER A 577 18.57 -15.95 37.35
CA SER A 577 18.39 -14.67 36.66
C SER A 577 19.71 -13.95 36.30
N ALA A 578 19.87 -13.60 35.02
CA ALA A 578 20.69 -12.48 34.58
C ALA A 578 19.91 -11.65 33.56
N ILE A 579 19.54 -10.45 34.02
CA ILE A 579 19.00 -9.34 33.22
C ILE A 579 20.16 -8.78 32.40
N CYS A 580 20.01 -8.76 31.07
CA CYS A 580 20.89 -8.00 30.18
C CYS A 580 20.05 -7.05 29.33
N ASP A 581 20.15 -5.77 29.69
CA ASP A 581 19.82 -4.60 28.88
C ASP A 581 20.86 -4.46 27.74
N PRO A 582 20.44 -4.16 26.49
CA PRO A 582 21.34 -3.46 25.59
C PRO A 582 20.63 -2.34 24.82
N TYR A 583 20.45 -1.18 25.43
CA TYR A 583 20.74 0.08 24.75
C TYR A 583 22.26 0.18 24.53
N LEU A 584 22.76 -0.25 23.37
CA LEU A 584 24.05 0.17 22.82
C LEU A 584 24.12 -0.22 21.33
N ASP A 585 24.31 0.82 20.52
CA ASP A 585 24.62 0.82 19.09
C ASP A 585 25.87 -0.03 18.77
N PRO A 586 25.95 -0.67 17.58
CA PRO A 586 27.14 -0.43 16.79
C PRO A 586 26.87 -0.33 15.27
N TYR A 587 27.18 0.85 14.72
CA TYR A 587 27.81 0.98 13.42
C TYR A 587 29.08 0.09 13.31
N PHE A 588 29.38 -0.33 12.07
CA PHE A 588 30.60 -1.03 11.59
C PHE A 588 30.68 -2.56 11.71
N PHE A 589 30.42 -3.25 10.59
CA PHE A 589 31.34 -4.15 9.84
C PHE A 589 30.75 -4.21 8.41
N GLY A 590 31.45 -3.83 7.33
CA GLY A 590 32.72 -4.39 6.89
C GLY A 590 32.42 -5.44 5.81
N THR A 591 32.33 -5.00 4.55
CA THR A 591 32.24 -5.86 3.37
C THR A 591 33.44 -6.81 3.30
N GLN A 592 33.19 -8.12 3.20
CA GLN A 592 34.18 -9.05 2.66
C GLN A 592 33.56 -9.89 1.55
N GLU A 593 34.13 -9.67 0.38
CA GLU A 593 34.04 -10.51 -0.80
C GLU A 593 34.54 -11.92 -0.48
N ALA A 594 33.87 -12.92 -1.05
CA ALA A 594 34.45 -14.23 -1.26
C ALA A 594 34.17 -14.65 -2.70
N SER A 595 35.13 -14.35 -3.57
CA SER A 595 35.32 -15.04 -4.83
C SER A 595 35.86 -16.45 -4.56
N SER A 596 35.33 -17.46 -5.26
CA SER A 596 36.15 -18.60 -5.69
C SER A 596 35.48 -19.35 -6.85
N ASP A 597 35.99 -19.04 -8.04
CA ASP A 597 36.42 -19.94 -9.11
C ASP A 597 35.49 -20.99 -9.73
N GLN A 598 35.15 -20.66 -10.99
CA GLN A 598 35.57 -21.37 -12.20
C GLN A 598 35.79 -22.89 -12.12
N LYS A 599 34.98 -23.62 -12.91
CA LYS A 599 35.54 -24.61 -13.85
C LYS A 599 34.75 -24.66 -15.16
N MET A 600 35.52 -24.53 -16.23
CA MET A 600 35.15 -24.58 -17.63
C MET A 600 34.42 -25.89 -17.99
N HIS A 601 33.43 -25.79 -18.89
CA HIS A 601 33.45 -26.60 -20.11
C HIS A 601 32.81 -25.86 -21.28
N ARG A 602 33.68 -25.40 -22.19
CA ARG A 602 33.35 -25.05 -23.58
C ARG A 602 32.79 -26.28 -24.28
N ARG A 603 31.60 -26.17 -24.89
CA ARG A 603 31.32 -26.79 -26.20
C ARG A 603 30.41 -25.89 -27.02
N SER A 604 31.03 -25.21 -27.98
CA SER A 604 30.44 -24.60 -29.15
C SER A 604 29.78 -25.65 -30.05
N ARG A 605 28.53 -25.43 -30.46
CA ARG A 605 28.03 -25.89 -31.77
C ARG A 605 27.11 -24.85 -32.38
N SER A 606 27.66 -24.13 -33.34
CA SER A 606 26.96 -23.55 -34.47
C SER A 606 26.32 -24.63 -35.34
N ARG A 607 25.06 -24.46 -35.75
CA ARG A 607 24.63 -24.39 -37.16
C ARG A 607 23.09 -24.50 -37.31
N SER A 608 22.55 -23.37 -37.77
CA SER A 608 21.59 -23.16 -38.87
C SER A 608 20.14 -23.68 -38.81
N PRO A 609 19.21 -22.95 -39.49
CA PRO A 609 17.76 -23.14 -39.42
C PRO A 609 17.18 -23.87 -40.66
N ARG A 610 15.91 -24.30 -40.54
CA ARG A 610 14.83 -24.49 -41.56
C ARG A 610 13.78 -25.43 -40.93
N ALA A 611 12.47 -25.31 -41.15
CA ALA A 611 11.70 -24.68 -42.21
C ALA A 611 10.50 -23.89 -41.67
#